data_AF-A0A7Y5E6L5-F1
#
_entry.id   AF-A0A7Y5E6L5-F1
#
_cell.length_a   1.000
_cell.length_b   1.000
_cell.length_c   1.000
_cell.angle_alpha   90.00
_cell.angle_beta   90.00
_cell.angle_gamma   90.00
#
_symmetry.space_group_name_H-M   'P 1'
#
loop_
_entity.id
_entity.type
_entity.pdbx_description
1 polymer ?
#
loop_
_entity_poly.entity_id
_entity_poly.type
_entity_poly.pdbx_seq_one_letter_code
_entity_poly.pdbx_strand_id
1 'polypeptide(L)'
;MKENYNTIDYEWLTRPTGDPFADAGGFAIEYLSEKFPEKDILELIDYLTTIYVEKWGGQLSTYFLNSTITQPAFSGRQAIITKNYFNVLVCDETKNFGSGEMQLLSKLNSWKILSNFRDEHYCRLTGRKTKVYSSGRDNYILSGSGTFINFHHTFDSGILVSKEIIIRMFFVPIGTIFLNNKVALISSHNINISKFFITENCKDNLSDIGKGIGKRPLLSNFKNPTNLLFEYLKHFITDLQIRTDSKDNTLTLYYFSNLGNSPEIELFNLPSKVFRFYWTCYNVRFKEDWSKFVNAHYKKFQNYKSHYMENVSRYKEQAKEVSSLPKETYNHLYKNKIGGFNLSALSSSDSIISKSDFIILDSFEVDRWKKTSDFKKLSETDEYKNTLGKQISFKKIQDVEIEYELSHVNKSWTNSIYERLINDQPLVPYFLRWSRKHPFNFEIVSIYQQNIIGMKKETINKIKELAAFLVREEDTDKIKKRIKALDGSKNASALRRFLLKDVIAANYVAENDNPIISLEDYLNYLFPDGSYWAEIRDLLLIAIYQELHERKLISEELKIELESDTENEVINE
;
A
#
# COMPACT_ATOMS: atom_id res chain seq x y z
N MET A 1 -26.66 10.75 13.83
CA MET A 1 -27.84 10.10 13.23
C MET A 1 -29.02 10.18 14.20
N LYS A 2 -30.24 10.02 13.72
CA LYS A 2 -31.43 9.89 14.58
C LYS A 2 -31.50 8.50 15.22
N GLU A 3 -31.86 8.46 16.50
CA GLU A 3 -31.95 7.21 17.28
C GLU A 3 -33.42 6.79 17.46
N ASN A 4 -34.05 6.32 16.38
CA ASN A 4 -35.48 6.00 16.37
C ASN A 4 -35.84 4.58 16.86
N TYR A 5 -34.87 3.67 17.00
CA TYR A 5 -35.13 2.25 17.25
C TYR A 5 -34.57 1.81 18.61
N ASN A 6 -35.45 1.56 19.58
CA ASN A 6 -35.06 1.13 20.94
C ASN A 6 -34.44 -0.28 20.99
N THR A 7 -34.54 -1.04 19.91
CA THR A 7 -34.02 -2.40 19.74
C THR A 7 -32.55 -2.44 19.29
N ILE A 8 -31.95 -1.28 19.03
CA ILE A 8 -30.57 -1.11 18.57
C ILE A 8 -29.75 -0.50 19.70
N ASP A 9 -28.56 -1.06 19.92
CA ASP A 9 -27.55 -0.40 20.73
C ASP A 9 -26.67 0.49 19.85
N TYR A 10 -26.98 1.79 19.84
CA TYR A 10 -26.32 2.78 18.98
C TYR A 10 -24.83 2.96 19.31
N GLU A 11 -24.41 2.82 20.57
CA GLU A 11 -22.99 2.84 20.95
C GLU A 11 -22.24 1.74 20.18
N TRP A 12 -22.85 0.56 20.09
CA TRP A 12 -22.27 -0.58 19.38
C TRP A 12 -22.50 -0.58 17.88
N LEU A 13 -23.02 0.49 17.27
CA LEU A 13 -22.88 0.70 15.83
C LEU A 13 -21.52 1.25 15.44
N THR A 14 -20.84 1.99 16.31
CA THR A 14 -19.57 2.68 15.99
C THR A 14 -18.42 2.38 16.94
N ARG A 15 -18.69 1.86 18.15
CA ARG A 15 -17.65 1.49 19.13
C ARG A 15 -16.62 0.49 18.58
N PRO A 16 -15.33 0.67 18.84
CA PRO A 16 -14.30 -0.27 18.38
C PRO A 16 -14.43 -1.64 19.03
N THR A 17 -14.21 -2.68 18.24
CA THR A 17 -14.33 -4.08 18.61
C THR A 17 -13.00 -4.81 18.56
N GLY A 18 -12.02 -4.27 17.81
CA GLY A 18 -10.75 -4.93 17.53
C GLY A 18 -10.79 -5.82 16.29
N ASP A 19 -11.97 -6.09 15.72
CA ASP A 19 -12.09 -6.71 14.39
C ASP A 19 -11.98 -5.63 13.30
N PRO A 20 -11.01 -5.73 12.37
CA PRO A 20 -10.74 -4.69 11.40
C PRO A 20 -11.92 -4.43 10.45
N PHE A 21 -12.72 -5.45 10.12
CA PHE A 21 -13.85 -5.31 9.22
C PHE A 21 -15.04 -4.67 9.94
N ALA A 22 -15.36 -5.13 11.16
CA ALA A 22 -16.44 -4.55 11.94
C ALA A 22 -16.14 -3.10 12.33
N ASP A 23 -14.87 -2.78 12.62
CA ASP A 23 -14.44 -1.42 12.96
C ASP A 23 -14.49 -0.51 11.72
N ALA A 24 -14.06 -1.00 10.55
CA ALA A 24 -14.20 -0.27 9.29
C ALA A 24 -15.67 0.07 8.98
N GLY A 25 -16.57 -0.89 9.17
CA GLY A 25 -18.01 -0.67 9.06
C GLY A 25 -18.54 0.37 10.05
N GLY A 26 -18.06 0.32 11.30
CA GLY A 26 -18.40 1.29 12.33
C GLY A 26 -17.96 2.71 12.00
N PHE A 27 -16.72 2.91 11.52
CA PHE A 27 -16.23 4.22 11.10
C PHE A 27 -16.97 4.76 9.87
N ALA A 28 -17.37 3.88 8.95
CA ALA A 28 -18.21 4.28 7.81
C ALA A 28 -19.60 4.74 8.26
N ILE A 29 -20.22 4.05 9.23
CA ILE A 29 -21.48 4.48 9.85
C ILE A 29 -21.30 5.84 10.52
N GLU A 30 -20.21 6.02 11.28
CA GLU A 30 -19.90 7.27 11.97
C GLU A 30 -19.80 8.44 10.99
N TYR A 31 -18.99 8.31 9.92
CA TYR A 31 -18.85 9.33 8.89
C TYR A 31 -20.19 9.68 8.20
N LEU A 32 -20.99 8.67 7.84
CA LEU A 32 -22.30 8.90 7.21
C LEU A 32 -23.29 9.54 8.19
N SER A 33 -23.18 9.24 9.48
CA SER A 33 -24.01 9.82 10.53
C SER A 33 -23.70 11.28 10.81
N GLU A 34 -22.43 11.67 10.69
CA GLU A 34 -21.99 13.07 10.74
C GLU A 34 -22.44 13.83 9.49
N LYS A 35 -22.37 13.19 8.32
CA LYS A 35 -22.76 13.80 7.04
C LYS A 35 -24.27 13.95 6.84
N PHE A 36 -25.04 12.99 7.34
CA PHE A 36 -26.50 12.94 7.26
C PHE A 36 -27.11 12.79 8.66
N PRO A 37 -26.98 13.81 9.53
CA PRO A 37 -27.44 13.72 10.92
C PRO A 37 -28.96 13.51 11.03
N GLU A 38 -29.71 13.90 10.00
CA GLU A 38 -31.15 13.77 9.90
C GLU A 38 -31.64 12.36 9.62
N LYS A 39 -30.76 11.44 9.19
CA LYS A 39 -31.11 10.06 8.88
C LYS A 39 -31.00 9.16 10.11
N ASP A 40 -31.90 8.18 10.24
CA ASP A 40 -31.73 7.03 11.14
C ASP A 40 -30.96 5.88 10.47
N ILE A 41 -30.70 4.81 11.22
CA ILE A 41 -29.90 3.69 10.72
C ILE A 41 -30.55 2.95 9.53
N LEU A 42 -31.88 2.81 9.49
CA LEU A 42 -32.57 2.19 8.35
C LEU A 42 -32.55 3.11 7.14
N GLU A 43 -32.67 4.43 7.32
CA GLU A 43 -32.51 5.40 6.24
C GLU A 43 -31.08 5.46 5.69
N LEU A 44 -30.05 5.25 6.52
CA LEU A 44 -28.67 5.11 6.07
C LEU A 44 -28.44 3.80 5.32
N ILE A 45 -29.01 2.69 5.81
CA ILE A 45 -28.99 1.40 5.11
C ILE A 45 -29.68 1.54 3.75
N ASP A 46 -30.81 2.23 3.70
CA ASP A 46 -31.56 2.49 2.48
C ASP A 46 -30.72 3.26 1.46
N TYR A 47 -30.10 4.35 1.93
CA TYR A 47 -29.20 5.18 1.13
C TYR A 47 -28.06 4.37 0.50
N LEU A 48 -27.37 3.54 1.30
CA LEU A 48 -26.29 2.68 0.79
C LEU A 48 -26.82 1.56 -0.11
N THR A 49 -28.00 1.03 0.17
CA THR A 49 -28.65 0.01 -0.67
C THR A 49 -28.87 0.54 -2.08
N THR A 50 -29.38 1.77 -2.21
CA THR A 50 -29.52 2.46 -3.51
C THR A 50 -28.18 2.58 -4.22
N ILE A 51 -27.11 2.95 -3.51
CA ILE A 51 -25.76 3.00 -4.10
C ILE A 51 -25.32 1.62 -4.58
N TYR A 52 -25.39 0.61 -3.71
CA TYR A 52 -24.89 -0.73 -3.98
C TYR A 52 -25.64 -1.43 -5.11
N VAL A 53 -26.96 -1.23 -5.20
CA VAL A 53 -27.80 -1.87 -6.21
C VAL A 53 -27.85 -1.05 -7.50
N GLU A 54 -28.21 0.22 -7.43
CA GLU A 54 -28.51 1.02 -8.63
C GLU A 54 -27.25 1.61 -9.24
N LYS A 55 -26.29 2.07 -8.42
CA LYS A 55 -25.06 2.68 -8.93
C LYS A 55 -23.99 1.64 -9.20
N TRP A 56 -23.81 0.68 -8.28
CA TRP A 56 -22.79 -0.36 -8.38
C TRP A 56 -23.26 -1.68 -9.01
N GLY A 57 -24.55 -1.79 -9.37
CA GLY A 57 -25.08 -2.96 -10.07
C GLY A 57 -25.04 -4.25 -9.24
N GLY A 58 -25.03 -4.18 -7.91
CA GLY A 58 -24.96 -5.33 -7.02
C GLY A 58 -23.63 -6.08 -7.03
N GLN A 59 -22.54 -5.46 -7.51
CA GLN A 59 -21.22 -6.11 -7.64
C GLN A 59 -20.45 -6.16 -6.31
N LEU A 60 -21.05 -6.75 -5.28
CA LEU A 60 -20.47 -6.87 -3.94
C LEU A 60 -20.10 -8.32 -3.56
N SER A 61 -20.08 -9.23 -4.53
CA SER A 61 -19.75 -10.64 -4.30
C SER A 61 -18.34 -10.87 -3.76
N THR A 62 -17.41 -9.92 -3.96
CA THR A 62 -16.06 -9.98 -3.39
C THR A 62 -16.05 -9.72 -1.88
N TYR A 63 -17.11 -9.11 -1.33
CA TYR A 63 -17.32 -8.94 0.11
C TYR A 63 -18.21 -10.05 0.65
N PHE A 64 -19.36 -10.28 0.01
CA PHE A 64 -20.41 -11.17 0.48
C PHE A 64 -20.83 -12.17 -0.61
N LEU A 65 -20.42 -13.42 -0.46
CA LEU A 65 -20.72 -14.46 -1.43
C LEU A 65 -22.14 -15.02 -1.23
N ASN A 66 -22.94 -15.08 -2.30
CA ASN A 66 -24.34 -15.53 -2.25
C ASN A 66 -25.18 -14.74 -1.25
N SER A 67 -24.86 -13.45 -1.08
CA SER A 67 -25.58 -12.58 -0.17
C SER A 67 -27.02 -12.39 -0.61
N THR A 68 -27.96 -12.72 0.27
CA THR A 68 -29.37 -12.33 0.10
C THR A 68 -29.55 -10.81 0.06
N ILE A 69 -28.52 -10.05 0.49
CA ILE A 69 -28.51 -8.60 0.67
C ILE A 69 -28.04 -7.87 -0.60
N THR A 70 -27.27 -8.51 -1.49
CA THR A 70 -26.68 -7.81 -2.66
C THR A 70 -26.46 -8.69 -3.91
N GLN A 71 -27.04 -9.88 -3.99
CA GLN A 71 -26.75 -10.81 -5.10
C GLN A 71 -27.31 -10.33 -6.46
N PRO A 72 -26.48 -10.31 -7.53
CA PRO A 72 -26.91 -9.89 -8.87
C PRO A 72 -28.06 -10.72 -9.48
N ALA A 73 -28.22 -11.98 -9.06
CA ALA A 73 -29.23 -12.90 -9.58
C ALA A 73 -30.69 -12.47 -9.31
N PHE A 74 -30.94 -11.53 -8.38
CA PHE A 74 -32.28 -11.05 -8.03
C PHE A 74 -32.71 -9.79 -8.79
N SER A 75 -32.25 -9.62 -10.04
CA SER A 75 -32.31 -8.35 -10.80
C SER A 75 -33.63 -7.58 -10.66
N GLY A 76 -33.53 -6.33 -10.19
CA GLY A 76 -34.65 -5.39 -10.03
C GLY A 76 -35.37 -5.47 -8.69
N ARG A 77 -35.12 -6.50 -7.85
CA ARG A 77 -35.73 -6.64 -6.52
C ARG A 77 -34.74 -6.59 -5.37
N GLN A 78 -33.43 -6.52 -5.63
CA GLN A 78 -32.39 -6.53 -4.59
C GLN A 78 -32.65 -5.49 -3.50
N ALA A 79 -32.87 -4.24 -3.89
CA ALA A 79 -33.02 -3.15 -2.93
C ALA A 79 -34.18 -3.39 -1.94
N ILE A 80 -35.31 -3.92 -2.43
CA ILE A 80 -36.47 -4.25 -1.59
C ILE A 80 -36.11 -5.37 -0.61
N ILE A 81 -35.39 -6.39 -1.08
CA ILE A 81 -34.98 -7.54 -0.26
C ILE A 81 -34.03 -7.10 0.86
N THR A 82 -33.04 -6.28 0.53
CA THR A 82 -32.08 -5.70 1.46
C THR A 82 -32.77 -4.87 2.54
N LYS A 83 -33.67 -3.95 2.14
CA LYS A 83 -34.44 -3.13 3.07
C LYS A 83 -35.26 -4.00 4.02
N ASN A 84 -35.94 -5.01 3.50
CA ASN A 84 -36.74 -5.92 4.31
C ASN A 84 -35.88 -6.75 5.27
N TYR A 85 -34.73 -7.24 4.83
CA TYR A 85 -33.76 -7.95 5.67
C TYR A 85 -33.39 -7.12 6.91
N PHE A 86 -32.96 -5.87 6.69
CA PHE A 86 -32.54 -5.01 7.78
C PHE A 86 -33.72 -4.49 8.60
N ASN A 87 -34.89 -4.26 8.02
CA ASN A 87 -36.08 -3.88 8.76
C ASN A 87 -36.47 -4.97 9.77
N VAL A 88 -36.45 -6.25 9.38
CA VAL A 88 -36.69 -7.37 10.31
C VAL A 88 -35.61 -7.42 11.40
N LEU A 89 -34.35 -7.25 11.01
CA LEU A 89 -33.22 -7.33 11.94
C LEU A 89 -33.23 -6.19 12.98
N VAL A 90 -33.53 -4.97 12.54
CA VAL A 90 -33.59 -3.78 13.39
C VAL A 90 -34.84 -3.82 14.27
N CYS A 91 -36.02 -4.01 13.69
CA CYS A 91 -37.28 -3.91 14.42
C CYS A 91 -37.62 -5.14 15.28
N ASP A 92 -36.91 -6.27 15.12
CA ASP A 92 -37.19 -7.55 15.81
C ASP A 92 -38.64 -8.07 15.62
N GLU A 93 -39.37 -7.56 14.63
CA GLU A 93 -40.77 -7.89 14.38
C GLU A 93 -41.03 -8.25 12.90
N THR A 94 -41.95 -9.17 12.66
CA THR A 94 -42.52 -9.49 11.34
C THR A 94 -43.82 -8.72 11.04
N LYS A 95 -44.27 -7.87 11.96
CA LYS A 95 -45.68 -7.43 12.08
C LYS A 95 -46.23 -6.58 10.92
N ASN A 96 -45.40 -6.15 9.96
CA ASN A 96 -45.82 -5.20 8.93
C ASN A 96 -45.69 -5.70 7.48
N PHE A 97 -45.52 -7.00 7.22
CA PHE A 97 -45.48 -7.48 5.83
C PHE A 97 -46.87 -7.75 5.26
N GLY A 98 -47.20 -7.09 4.15
CA GLY A 98 -48.41 -7.39 3.38
C GLY A 98 -48.38 -8.82 2.83
N SER A 99 -49.54 -9.38 2.51
CA SER A 99 -49.68 -10.77 2.03
C SER A 99 -48.82 -11.10 0.79
N GLY A 100 -48.56 -10.11 -0.08
CA GLY A 100 -47.65 -10.25 -1.23
C GLY A 100 -46.15 -10.25 -0.86
N GLU A 101 -45.75 -9.53 0.18
CA GLU A 101 -44.36 -9.46 0.66
C GLU A 101 -43.99 -10.72 1.44
N MET A 102 -44.95 -11.30 2.17
CA MET A 102 -44.82 -12.59 2.86
C MET A 102 -44.48 -13.74 1.88
N GLN A 103 -45.03 -13.70 0.67
CA GLN A 103 -44.73 -14.66 -0.41
C GLN A 103 -43.32 -14.47 -1.01
N LEU A 104 -42.77 -13.26 -0.94
CA LEU A 104 -41.41 -12.96 -1.40
C LEU A 104 -40.38 -13.38 -0.35
N LEU A 105 -40.65 -13.09 0.93
CA LEU A 105 -39.81 -13.48 2.07
C LEU A 105 -39.69 -15.01 2.23
N SER A 106 -40.77 -15.76 1.95
CA SER A 106 -40.75 -17.22 1.95
C SER A 106 -39.90 -17.79 0.80
N LYS A 107 -39.91 -17.17 -0.38
CA LYS A 107 -39.05 -17.54 -1.53
C LYS A 107 -37.56 -17.21 -1.31
N LEU A 108 -37.24 -16.24 -0.45
CA LEU A 108 -35.88 -15.75 -0.21
C LEU A 108 -35.19 -16.38 0.99
N ASN A 109 -35.85 -17.32 1.68
CA ASN A 109 -35.39 -17.87 2.95
C ASN A 109 -35.14 -16.80 4.04
N SER A 110 -35.72 -15.60 3.95
CA SER A 110 -35.53 -14.54 4.96
C SER A 110 -36.09 -14.92 6.34
N TRP A 111 -37.04 -15.86 6.38
CA TRP A 111 -37.47 -16.53 7.62
C TRP A 111 -36.31 -17.23 8.35
N LYS A 112 -35.19 -17.58 7.67
CA LYS A 112 -33.99 -18.12 8.31
C LYS A 112 -33.35 -17.16 9.31
N ILE A 113 -33.45 -15.86 9.10
CA ILE A 113 -32.91 -14.85 10.06
C ILE A 113 -33.68 -14.96 11.38
N LEU A 114 -34.99 -15.22 11.28
CA LEU A 114 -35.90 -15.40 12.40
C LEU A 114 -35.89 -16.84 12.96
N SER A 115 -35.15 -17.77 12.36
CA SER A 115 -35.02 -19.14 12.88
C SER A 115 -33.60 -19.52 13.30
N ASN A 116 -32.59 -18.74 12.90
CA ASN A 116 -31.17 -18.94 13.23
C ASN A 116 -30.63 -17.84 14.17
N PHE A 117 -31.42 -17.48 15.19
CA PHE A 117 -30.95 -16.64 16.28
C PHE A 117 -30.88 -17.43 17.59
N ARG A 118 -30.04 -16.97 18.51
CA ARG A 118 -30.01 -17.43 19.89
C ARG A 118 -30.27 -16.23 20.80
N ASP A 119 -31.28 -16.34 21.63
CA ASP A 119 -31.50 -15.36 22.70
C ASP A 119 -30.43 -15.52 23.77
N GLU A 120 -30.08 -14.41 24.43
CA GLU A 120 -29.21 -14.41 25.60
C GLU A 120 -27.84 -15.10 25.40
N HIS A 121 -27.20 -14.91 24.26
CA HIS A 121 -25.90 -15.51 23.95
C HIS A 121 -24.80 -14.46 23.77
N TYR A 122 -23.53 -14.87 23.78
CA TYR A 122 -22.41 -13.95 23.64
C TYR A 122 -22.09 -13.68 22.16
N CYS A 123 -22.14 -12.41 21.76
CA CYS A 123 -21.63 -11.99 20.46
C CYS A 123 -20.12 -12.20 20.39
N ARG A 124 -19.65 -12.89 19.33
CA ARG A 124 -18.23 -13.26 19.18
C ARG A 124 -17.27 -12.09 19.03
N LEU A 125 -17.73 -10.96 18.49
CA LEU A 125 -16.88 -9.76 18.32
C LEU A 125 -16.94 -8.81 19.51
N THR A 126 -18.13 -8.55 20.03
CA THR A 126 -18.31 -7.54 21.09
C THR A 126 -18.18 -8.12 22.49
N GLY A 127 -18.27 -9.45 22.64
CA GLY A 127 -18.31 -10.13 23.94
C GLY A 127 -19.57 -9.86 24.75
N ARG A 128 -20.58 -9.18 24.18
CA ARG A 128 -21.83 -8.84 24.87
C ARG A 128 -22.78 -10.01 24.89
N LYS A 129 -23.44 -10.23 26.04
CA LYS A 129 -24.60 -11.11 26.14
C LYS A 129 -25.81 -10.38 25.55
N THR A 130 -26.30 -10.84 24.41
CA THR A 130 -27.41 -10.25 23.65
C THR A 130 -28.06 -11.28 22.74
N LYS A 131 -29.06 -10.88 21.95
CA LYS A 131 -29.58 -11.69 20.85
C LYS A 131 -28.54 -11.74 19.73
N VAL A 132 -28.13 -12.94 19.35
CA VAL A 132 -27.13 -13.17 18.30
C VAL A 132 -27.72 -13.94 17.14
N TYR A 133 -27.16 -13.71 15.96
CA TYR A 133 -27.58 -14.30 14.71
C TYR A 133 -26.38 -15.02 14.10
N SER A 134 -26.65 -16.14 13.44
CA SER A 134 -25.60 -16.86 12.70
C SER A 134 -25.23 -16.11 11.42
N SER A 135 -23.94 -15.79 11.27
CA SER A 135 -23.39 -15.09 10.11
C SER A 135 -22.36 -15.93 9.36
N GLY A 136 -22.58 -16.12 8.06
CA GLY A 136 -21.71 -16.84 7.15
C GLY A 136 -21.13 -15.93 6.07
N ARG A 137 -20.52 -16.53 5.04
CA ARG A 137 -19.96 -15.81 3.88
C ARG A 137 -20.91 -14.86 3.14
N ASP A 138 -22.22 -14.98 3.37
CA ASP A 138 -23.30 -14.20 2.77
C ASP A 138 -23.54 -12.84 3.45
N ASN A 139 -23.10 -12.66 4.68
CA ASN A 139 -23.23 -11.41 5.43
C ASN A 139 -22.00 -11.08 6.32
N TYR A 140 -20.96 -11.90 6.27
CA TYR A 140 -19.70 -11.70 6.98
C TYR A 140 -18.50 -11.98 6.05
N ILE A 141 -17.48 -11.14 6.14
CA ILE A 141 -16.29 -11.18 5.29
C ILE A 141 -15.37 -12.30 5.75
N LEU A 142 -14.93 -13.16 4.81
CA LEU A 142 -13.99 -14.27 5.06
C LEU A 142 -14.48 -15.30 6.11
N SER A 143 -15.80 -15.43 6.26
CA SER A 143 -16.43 -16.49 7.07
C SER A 143 -16.68 -17.76 6.25
N GLY A 144 -16.71 -18.92 6.92
CA GLY A 144 -17.00 -20.22 6.30
C GLY A 144 -18.46 -20.35 5.80
N SER A 145 -18.72 -21.38 5.00
CA SER A 145 -20.09 -21.77 4.63
C SER A 145 -20.76 -22.51 5.79
N GLY A 146 -22.04 -22.25 6.05
CA GLY A 146 -22.79 -22.95 7.10
C GLY A 146 -22.98 -24.45 6.87
N THR A 147 -22.68 -24.96 5.66
CA THR A 147 -22.62 -26.40 5.36
C THR A 147 -21.39 -27.09 5.95
N PHE A 148 -20.33 -26.33 6.27
CA PHE A 148 -19.10 -26.85 6.85
C PHE A 148 -18.94 -26.36 8.29
N ILE A 149 -19.85 -26.78 9.17
CA ILE A 149 -19.88 -26.46 10.60
C ILE A 149 -18.55 -26.74 11.33
N ASN A 150 -17.74 -27.65 10.78
CA ASN A 150 -16.43 -28.02 11.33
C ASN A 150 -15.41 -26.87 11.32
N PHE A 151 -15.64 -25.82 10.53
CA PHE A 151 -14.76 -24.64 10.47
C PHE A 151 -15.30 -23.45 11.26
N HIS A 152 -16.43 -23.62 11.96
CA HIS A 152 -16.99 -22.61 12.84
C HIS A 152 -16.76 -23.01 14.30
N HIS A 153 -16.59 -22.00 15.16
CA HIS A 153 -16.48 -22.25 16.59
C HIS A 153 -17.72 -22.99 17.08
N THR A 154 -17.53 -23.88 18.07
CA THR A 154 -18.63 -24.58 18.74
C THR A 154 -19.58 -25.39 17.83
N PHE A 155 -19.14 -25.75 16.61
CA PHE A 155 -19.96 -26.42 15.59
C PHE A 155 -21.23 -25.63 15.22
N ASP A 156 -21.18 -24.31 15.33
CA ASP A 156 -22.27 -23.44 14.89
C ASP A 156 -22.39 -23.42 13.35
N SER A 157 -23.56 -23.02 12.86
CA SER A 157 -23.81 -22.85 11.42
C SER A 157 -23.18 -21.57 10.83
N GLY A 158 -22.42 -20.83 11.65
CA GLY A 158 -21.76 -19.57 11.31
C GLY A 158 -21.15 -18.90 12.54
N ILE A 159 -20.60 -17.70 12.34
CA ILE A 159 -20.12 -16.85 13.44
C ILE A 159 -21.34 -16.20 14.10
N LEU A 160 -21.50 -16.40 15.40
CA LEU A 160 -22.61 -15.81 16.16
C LEU A 160 -22.31 -14.34 16.51
N VAL A 161 -23.03 -13.41 15.90
CA VAL A 161 -22.81 -11.97 16.07
C VAL A 161 -24.11 -11.22 16.37
N SER A 162 -24.02 -10.04 16.98
CA SER A 162 -25.19 -9.19 17.21
C SER A 162 -25.66 -8.53 15.91
N LYS A 163 -26.88 -7.98 15.92
CA LYS A 163 -27.42 -7.23 14.78
C LYS A 163 -26.55 -6.03 14.40
N GLU A 164 -25.96 -5.35 15.38
CA GLU A 164 -25.10 -4.18 15.16
C GLU A 164 -23.86 -4.57 14.35
N ILE A 165 -23.29 -5.75 14.59
CA ILE A 165 -22.15 -6.26 13.82
C ILE A 165 -22.56 -6.58 12.38
N ILE A 166 -23.72 -7.20 12.17
CA ILE A 166 -24.23 -7.46 10.81
C ILE A 166 -24.44 -6.15 10.05
N ILE A 167 -25.00 -5.14 10.72
CA ILE A 167 -25.17 -3.79 10.17
C ILE A 167 -23.80 -3.20 9.82
N ARG A 168 -22.80 -3.24 10.72
CA ARG A 168 -21.44 -2.76 10.41
C ARG A 168 -20.85 -3.42 9.18
N MET A 169 -20.96 -4.75 9.07
CA MET A 169 -20.43 -5.46 7.90
C MET A 169 -21.00 -4.90 6.60
N PHE A 170 -22.30 -4.61 6.56
CA PHE A 170 -22.94 -4.00 5.38
C PHE A 170 -22.35 -2.63 4.98
N PHE A 171 -21.79 -1.87 5.93
CA PHE A 171 -21.19 -0.57 5.66
C PHE A 171 -19.71 -0.66 5.24
N VAL A 172 -19.05 -1.82 5.38
CA VAL A 172 -17.63 -1.99 4.98
C VAL A 172 -17.35 -1.56 3.54
N PRO A 173 -18.14 -1.96 2.52
CA PRO A 173 -17.82 -1.66 1.12
C PRO A 173 -17.65 -0.17 0.79
N ILE A 174 -18.34 0.75 1.48
CA ILE A 174 -18.22 2.18 1.25
C ILE A 174 -16.93 2.78 1.85
N GLY A 175 -16.33 2.10 2.82
CA GLY A 175 -15.10 2.50 3.52
C GLY A 175 -13.83 1.87 2.96
N THR A 176 -13.93 1.03 1.93
CA THR A 176 -12.81 0.27 1.37
C THR A 176 -12.51 0.65 -0.07
N ILE A 177 -11.35 0.20 -0.55
CA ILE A 177 -10.90 0.38 -1.92
C ILE A 177 -10.68 -0.96 -2.60
N PHE A 178 -10.87 -1.01 -3.92
CA PHE A 178 -10.46 -2.12 -4.76
C PHE A 178 -9.06 -1.88 -5.30
N LEU A 179 -8.17 -2.85 -5.10
CA LEU A 179 -6.86 -2.89 -5.72
C LEU A 179 -6.81 -4.12 -6.63
N ASN A 180 -6.64 -3.89 -7.93
CA ASN A 180 -6.80 -4.92 -8.97
C ASN A 180 -8.19 -5.60 -8.91
N ASN A 181 -8.28 -6.81 -8.36
CA ASN A 181 -9.50 -7.60 -8.21
C ASN A 181 -9.83 -7.94 -6.75
N LYS A 182 -9.07 -7.43 -5.78
CA LYS A 182 -9.25 -7.68 -4.35
C LYS A 182 -9.59 -6.39 -3.61
N VAL A 183 -10.20 -6.55 -2.45
CA VAL A 183 -10.48 -5.46 -1.52
C VAL A 183 -9.22 -5.17 -0.71
N ALA A 184 -8.91 -3.89 -0.54
CA ALA A 184 -7.84 -3.39 0.29
C ALA A 184 -8.45 -2.57 1.44
N LEU A 185 -8.21 -3.04 2.67
CA LEU A 185 -8.62 -2.38 3.90
C LEU A 185 -7.40 -2.13 4.77
N ILE A 186 -7.19 -0.89 5.21
CA ILE A 186 -6.07 -0.55 6.11
C ILE A 186 -6.62 -0.41 7.52
N SER A 187 -5.94 -1.05 8.48
CA SER A 187 -6.18 -0.90 9.90
C SER A 187 -4.89 -0.60 10.64
N SER A 188 -5.03 0.02 11.81
CA SER A 188 -3.98 0.30 12.77
C SER A 188 -4.48 0.00 14.17
N HIS A 189 -3.57 -0.39 15.06
CA HIS A 189 -3.83 -0.37 16.51
C HIS A 189 -4.22 1.03 17.03
N ASN A 190 -3.85 2.11 16.32
CA ASN A 190 -4.27 3.47 16.62
C ASN A 190 -5.54 3.77 15.83
N ILE A 191 -6.64 3.85 16.56
CA ILE A 191 -7.97 4.02 15.99
C ILE A 191 -8.13 5.25 15.10
N ASN A 192 -7.46 6.36 15.43
CA ASN A 192 -7.59 7.59 14.68
C ASN A 192 -7.03 7.43 13.26
N ILE A 193 -6.04 6.56 13.09
CA ILE A 193 -5.45 6.25 11.79
C ILE A 193 -6.41 5.40 10.96
N SER A 194 -6.99 4.36 11.54
CA SER A 194 -8.01 3.54 10.88
C SER A 194 -9.21 4.41 10.47
N LYS A 195 -9.73 5.22 11.39
CA LYS A 195 -10.85 6.15 11.14
C LYS A 195 -10.53 7.14 10.02
N PHE A 196 -9.32 7.71 10.00
CA PHE A 196 -8.87 8.62 8.94
C PHE A 196 -8.98 7.96 7.55
N PHE A 197 -8.42 6.76 7.38
CA PHE A 197 -8.44 6.08 6.09
C PHE A 197 -9.86 5.70 5.64
N ILE A 198 -10.70 5.21 6.55
CA ILE A 198 -12.10 4.90 6.22
C ILE A 198 -12.86 6.16 5.82
N THR A 199 -12.64 7.27 6.52
CA THR A 199 -13.29 8.56 6.24
C THR A 199 -12.91 9.08 4.85
N GLU A 200 -11.62 9.09 4.50
CA GLU A 200 -11.17 9.51 3.16
C GLU A 200 -11.73 8.58 2.08
N ASN A 201 -11.77 7.27 2.31
CA ASN A 201 -12.37 6.33 1.36
C ASN A 201 -13.87 6.57 1.15
N CYS A 202 -14.63 6.82 2.23
CA CYS A 202 -16.04 7.14 2.13
C CYS A 202 -16.27 8.46 1.37
N LYS A 203 -15.47 9.49 1.65
CA LYS A 203 -15.50 10.77 0.95
C LYS A 203 -15.23 10.62 -0.55
N ASP A 204 -14.20 9.88 -0.92
CA ASP A 204 -13.84 9.64 -2.31
C ASP A 204 -14.89 8.80 -3.04
N ASN A 205 -15.41 7.74 -2.41
CA ASN A 205 -16.52 6.94 -2.95
C ASN A 205 -17.75 7.82 -3.24
N LEU A 206 -18.18 8.63 -2.26
CA LEU A 206 -19.34 9.52 -2.44
C LEU A 206 -19.09 10.59 -3.51
N SER A 207 -17.87 11.10 -3.64
CA SER A 207 -17.47 12.02 -4.71
C SER A 207 -17.57 11.35 -6.09
N ASP A 208 -17.06 10.12 -6.26
CA ASP A 208 -17.13 9.37 -7.53
C ASP A 208 -18.59 9.02 -7.91
N ILE A 209 -19.42 8.72 -6.91
CA ILE A 209 -20.87 8.50 -7.09
C ILE A 209 -21.57 9.80 -7.51
N GLY A 210 -21.27 10.92 -6.87
CA GLY A 210 -21.82 12.24 -7.21
C GLY A 210 -21.49 12.69 -8.63
N LYS A 211 -20.34 12.28 -9.16
CA LYS A 211 -19.92 12.52 -10.56
C LYS A 211 -20.54 11.54 -11.57
N GLY A 212 -21.29 10.53 -11.12
CA GLY A 212 -21.86 9.49 -11.99
C GLY A 212 -20.84 8.47 -12.52
N ILE A 213 -19.63 8.41 -11.95
CA ILE A 213 -18.53 7.53 -12.40
C ILE A 213 -18.48 6.23 -11.56
N GLY A 214 -18.95 6.27 -10.31
CA GLY A 214 -18.92 5.15 -9.38
C GLY A 214 -19.85 3.99 -9.76
N LYS A 215 -19.35 3.02 -10.54
CA LYS A 215 -20.04 1.75 -10.86
C LYS A 215 -19.62 0.56 -9.97
N ARG A 216 -18.74 0.82 -9.00
CA ARG A 216 -18.18 -0.14 -8.03
C ARG A 216 -17.55 0.65 -6.88
N PRO A 217 -17.17 0.00 -5.75
CA PRO A 217 -16.34 0.65 -4.73
C PRO A 217 -15.04 1.20 -5.33
N LEU A 218 -14.50 2.23 -4.68
CA LEU A 218 -13.39 3.06 -5.14
C LEU A 218 -12.24 2.21 -5.70
N LEU A 219 -11.90 2.41 -6.97
CA LEU A 219 -10.77 1.73 -7.60
C LEU A 219 -9.47 2.48 -7.29
N SER A 220 -8.52 1.78 -6.69
CA SER A 220 -7.18 2.30 -6.46
C SER A 220 -6.47 2.57 -7.79
N ASN A 221 -5.75 3.68 -7.83
CA ASN A 221 -4.87 4.00 -8.95
C ASN A 221 -3.52 3.26 -8.86
N PHE A 222 -3.24 2.59 -7.73
CA PHE A 222 -2.06 1.75 -7.55
C PHE A 222 -2.32 0.34 -8.10
N LYS A 223 -1.24 -0.37 -8.45
CA LYS A 223 -1.27 -1.79 -8.82
C LYS A 223 -0.57 -2.67 -7.78
N ASN A 224 0.40 -2.12 -7.06
CA ASN A 224 1.19 -2.81 -6.03
C ASN A 224 0.66 -2.44 -4.61
N PRO A 225 0.33 -3.43 -3.76
CA PRO A 225 -0.18 -3.22 -2.40
C PRO A 225 0.81 -2.50 -1.46
N THR A 226 2.10 -2.84 -1.55
CA THR A 226 3.17 -2.22 -0.76
C THR A 226 3.27 -0.72 -1.04
N ASN A 227 3.29 -0.31 -2.32
CA ASN A 227 3.31 1.11 -2.68
C ASN A 227 2.05 1.85 -2.23
N LEU A 228 0.88 1.22 -2.36
CA LEU A 228 -0.37 1.78 -1.87
C LEU A 228 -0.30 2.05 -0.36
N LEU A 229 0.22 1.10 0.41
CA LEU A 229 0.39 1.24 1.86
C LEU A 229 1.31 2.42 2.23
N PHE A 230 2.45 2.57 1.54
CA PHE A 230 3.37 3.69 1.77
C PHE A 230 2.83 5.04 1.27
N GLU A 231 2.00 5.06 0.21
CA GLU A 231 1.33 6.29 -0.21
C GLU A 231 0.27 6.70 0.81
N TYR A 232 -0.51 5.76 1.35
CA TYR A 232 -1.46 6.03 2.42
C TYR A 232 -0.76 6.55 3.68
N LEU A 233 0.35 5.92 4.07
CA LEU A 233 1.18 6.39 5.17
C LEU A 233 1.72 7.80 4.89
N LYS A 234 2.24 8.06 3.68
CA LYS A 234 2.68 9.40 3.28
C LYS A 234 1.54 10.41 3.38
N HIS A 235 0.38 10.10 2.83
CA HIS A 235 -0.79 10.98 2.87
C HIS A 235 -1.16 11.30 4.31
N PHE A 236 -1.26 10.28 5.17
CA PHE A 236 -1.51 10.42 6.60
C PHE A 236 -0.48 11.33 7.30
N ILE A 237 0.83 11.14 7.03
CA ILE A 237 1.90 11.96 7.62
C ILE A 237 1.83 13.42 7.14
N THR A 238 1.45 13.64 5.88
CA THR A 238 1.45 14.98 5.26
C THR A 238 0.18 15.79 5.50
N ASP A 239 -0.97 15.14 5.59
CA ASP A 239 -2.28 15.79 5.68
C ASP A 239 -2.58 16.26 7.11
N LEU A 240 -1.90 15.67 8.09
CA LEU A 240 -2.31 15.81 9.46
C LEU A 240 -1.58 16.90 10.24
N GLN A 241 -2.37 17.95 10.44
CA GLN A 241 -2.50 18.72 11.68
C GLN A 241 -2.71 17.86 12.95
N ILE A 242 -2.93 16.53 12.84
CA ILE A 242 -2.89 15.61 13.99
C ILE A 242 -1.43 15.43 14.40
N ARG A 243 -1.06 16.11 15.48
CA ARG A 243 0.02 15.69 16.37
C ARG A 243 -0.37 14.30 16.86
N THR A 244 0.01 13.25 16.16
CA THR A 244 -0.10 11.90 16.72
C THR A 244 0.83 11.89 17.93
N ASP A 245 0.24 11.77 19.13
CA ASP A 245 1.02 11.70 20.36
C ASP A 245 1.96 10.48 20.38
N SER A 246 1.69 9.48 19.54
CA SER A 246 2.53 8.30 19.33
C SER A 246 3.14 8.26 17.92
N LYS A 247 4.48 8.21 17.85
CA LYS A 247 5.24 7.85 16.64
C LYS A 247 5.27 6.34 16.38
N ASP A 248 4.77 5.55 17.32
CA ASP A 248 4.80 4.10 17.26
C ASP A 248 3.44 3.60 16.82
N ASN A 249 3.27 3.50 15.49
CA ASN A 249 2.07 2.93 14.94
C ASN A 249 2.36 1.77 14.01
N THR A 250 1.52 0.75 14.07
CA THR A 250 1.48 -0.32 13.07
C THR A 250 0.43 -0.02 12.03
N LEU A 251 0.65 -0.43 10.79
CA LEU A 251 -0.39 -0.49 9.77
C LEU A 251 -0.47 -1.91 9.23
N THR A 252 -1.68 -2.41 9.04
CA THR A 252 -1.93 -3.67 8.36
C THR A 252 -2.89 -3.43 7.22
N LEU A 253 -2.44 -3.74 6.00
CA LEU A 253 -3.31 -3.80 4.83
C LEU A 253 -3.83 -5.23 4.68
N TYR A 254 -5.13 -5.38 4.85
CA TYR A 254 -5.91 -6.58 4.55
C TYR A 254 -6.25 -6.56 3.07
N TYR A 255 -5.53 -7.36 2.27
CA TYR A 255 -5.70 -7.46 0.81
C TYR A 255 -6.39 -8.79 0.48
N PHE A 256 -7.72 -8.77 0.28
CA PHE A 256 -8.52 -10.00 0.29
C PHE A 256 -9.59 -10.07 -0.80
N SER A 257 -10.02 -11.30 -1.10
CA SER A 257 -11.17 -11.60 -1.96
C SER A 257 -12.01 -12.68 -1.30
N ASN A 258 -13.33 -12.48 -1.20
CA ASN A 258 -14.26 -13.48 -0.67
C ASN A 258 -15.00 -14.26 -1.78
N LEU A 259 -14.43 -14.31 -3.00
CA LEU A 259 -15.04 -15.02 -4.12
C LEU A 259 -15.00 -16.53 -3.91
N GLY A 260 -16.13 -17.21 -4.14
CA GLY A 260 -16.32 -18.62 -3.73
C GLY A 260 -15.36 -19.64 -4.31
N ASN A 261 -14.77 -19.38 -5.47
CA ASN A 261 -13.86 -20.33 -6.12
C ASN A 261 -12.42 -20.18 -5.62
N SER A 262 -12.08 -19.06 -4.97
CA SER A 262 -10.71 -18.74 -4.51
C SER A 262 -10.75 -17.64 -3.44
N PRO A 263 -11.33 -17.90 -2.25
CA PRO A 263 -11.24 -16.95 -1.16
C PRO A 263 -9.78 -16.86 -0.71
N GLU A 264 -9.27 -15.65 -0.57
CA GLU A 264 -7.86 -15.40 -0.26
C GLU A 264 -7.69 -14.12 0.52
N ILE A 265 -6.65 -14.08 1.36
CA ILE A 265 -6.24 -12.89 2.09
C ILE A 265 -4.71 -12.86 2.19
N GLU A 266 -4.14 -11.71 1.86
CA GLU A 266 -2.75 -11.37 2.07
C GLU A 266 -2.68 -10.19 3.04
N LEU A 267 -1.74 -10.26 3.98
CA LEU A 267 -1.54 -9.21 5.00
C LEU A 267 -0.21 -8.53 4.75
N PHE A 268 -0.25 -7.23 4.45
CA PHE A 268 0.95 -6.40 4.39
C PHE A 268 1.06 -5.63 5.70
N ASN A 269 1.99 -6.05 6.55
CA ASN A 269 2.21 -5.47 7.87
C ASN A 269 3.36 -4.47 7.80
N LEU A 270 3.10 -3.24 8.23
CA LEU A 270 4.10 -2.21 8.43
C LEU A 270 4.35 -2.08 9.94
N PRO A 271 5.47 -2.60 10.46
CA PRO A 271 5.79 -2.57 11.89
C PRO A 271 6.00 -1.15 12.42
N SER A 272 5.85 -0.97 13.73
CA SER A 272 6.04 0.33 14.41
C SER A 272 7.42 0.96 14.16
N LYS A 273 8.48 0.13 14.14
CA LYS A 273 9.84 0.57 13.80
C LYS A 273 9.92 1.20 12.40
N VAL A 274 9.24 0.60 11.42
CA VAL A 274 9.19 1.07 10.04
C VAL A 274 8.36 2.35 9.94
N PHE A 275 7.22 2.41 10.62
CA PHE A 275 6.39 3.61 10.69
C PHE A 275 7.19 4.79 11.23
N ARG A 276 7.85 4.61 12.39
CA ARG A 276 8.67 5.64 13.02
C ARG A 276 9.81 6.09 12.12
N PHE A 277 10.50 5.16 11.48
CA PHE A 277 11.56 5.47 10.51
C PHE A 277 11.01 6.31 9.35
N TYR A 278 9.97 5.84 8.68
CA TYR A 278 9.39 6.51 7.51
C TYR A 278 8.81 7.89 7.87
N TRP A 279 8.13 8.01 9.02
CA TRP A 279 7.70 9.30 9.57
C TRP A 279 8.86 10.27 9.70
N THR A 280 9.99 9.80 10.25
CA THR A 280 11.18 10.63 10.45
C THR A 280 11.77 11.08 9.11
N CYS A 281 11.81 10.20 8.11
CA CYS A 281 12.28 10.52 6.77
C CYS A 281 11.45 11.62 6.07
N TYR A 282 10.19 11.82 6.47
CA TYR A 282 9.33 12.88 5.93
C TYR A 282 9.45 14.23 6.64
N ASN A 283 10.35 14.36 7.62
CA ASN A 283 10.76 15.65 8.16
C ASN A 283 11.42 16.50 7.05
N VAL A 284 11.22 17.82 7.05
CA VAL A 284 11.79 18.78 6.09
C VAL A 284 13.29 18.57 5.88
N ARG A 285 14.04 18.19 6.94
CA ARG A 285 15.48 17.94 6.88
C ARG A 285 15.88 16.74 5.99
N PHE A 286 15.03 15.73 5.86
CA PHE A 286 15.38 14.44 5.23
C PHE A 286 14.54 14.11 4.00
N LYS A 287 13.38 14.78 3.85
CA LYS A 287 12.36 14.45 2.86
C LYS A 287 12.90 14.45 1.43
N GLU A 288 13.74 15.42 1.07
CA GLU A 288 14.28 15.53 -0.28
C GLU A 288 15.19 14.34 -0.60
N ASP A 289 16.22 14.11 0.21
CA ASP A 289 17.19 13.01 0.03
C ASP A 289 16.50 11.64 0.07
N TRP A 290 15.58 11.45 1.02
CA TRP A 290 14.80 10.21 1.11
C TRP A 290 13.94 9.99 -0.13
N SER A 291 13.28 11.04 -0.63
CA SER A 291 12.42 10.92 -1.81
C SER A 291 13.23 10.59 -3.07
N LYS A 292 14.37 11.26 -3.29
CA LYS A 292 15.28 10.97 -4.41
C LYS A 292 15.77 9.53 -4.36
N PHE A 293 16.21 9.08 -3.18
CA PHE A 293 16.63 7.70 -2.95
C PHE A 293 15.50 6.73 -3.28
N VAL A 294 14.32 6.86 -2.68
CA VAL A 294 13.19 5.95 -2.95
C VAL A 294 12.80 5.95 -4.42
N ASN A 295 12.76 7.12 -5.07
CA ASN A 295 12.40 7.22 -6.48
C ASN A 295 13.41 6.46 -7.36
N ALA A 296 14.71 6.51 -7.08
CA ALA A 296 15.69 5.77 -7.85
C ALA A 296 15.53 4.22 -7.81
N HIS A 297 14.65 3.68 -6.96
CA HIS A 297 14.53 2.26 -6.68
C HIS A 297 13.21 1.61 -7.12
N TYR A 298 12.42 2.29 -7.96
CA TYR A 298 11.28 1.67 -8.64
C TYR A 298 11.74 0.75 -9.78
N LYS A 299 11.12 -0.44 -9.85
CA LYS A 299 11.39 -1.48 -10.84
C LYS A 299 10.08 -1.99 -11.43
N LYS A 300 10.00 -2.01 -12.75
CA LYS A 300 8.80 -2.39 -13.51
C LYS A 300 8.52 -3.90 -13.43
N PHE A 301 9.37 -4.72 -14.07
CA PHE A 301 9.39 -6.19 -13.97
C PHE A 301 10.74 -6.75 -14.50
N GLN A 302 10.96 -8.06 -14.36
CA GLN A 302 12.19 -8.73 -14.83
C GLN A 302 12.45 -8.44 -16.31
N ASN A 303 13.70 -8.09 -16.65
CA ASN A 303 14.22 -7.76 -17.99
C ASN A 303 14.03 -6.32 -18.50
N TYR A 304 13.48 -5.43 -17.67
CA TYR A 304 13.34 -4.01 -18.03
C TYR A 304 14.46 -3.19 -17.40
N LYS A 305 15.18 -2.42 -18.22
CA LYS A 305 16.29 -1.55 -17.81
C LYS A 305 15.86 -0.09 -17.94
N SER A 306 15.15 0.42 -16.95
CA SER A 306 14.82 1.84 -16.86
C SER A 306 15.91 2.61 -16.13
N HIS A 307 16.14 3.85 -16.54
CA HIS A 307 17.08 4.78 -15.92
C HIS A 307 16.31 5.95 -15.30
N TYR A 308 16.52 6.20 -14.00
CA TYR A 308 15.89 7.33 -13.31
C TYR A 308 16.69 8.61 -13.54
N MET A 309 16.04 9.61 -14.12
CA MET A 309 16.57 10.95 -14.37
C MET A 309 16.19 11.87 -13.21
N GLU A 310 17.11 12.04 -12.26
CA GLU A 310 16.88 12.78 -11.00
C GLU A 310 16.41 14.22 -11.24
N ASN A 311 17.08 14.96 -12.14
CA ASN A 311 16.85 16.38 -12.40
C ASN A 311 15.41 16.73 -12.81
N VAL A 312 14.74 15.79 -13.49
CA VAL A 312 13.37 15.97 -13.99
C VAL A 312 12.38 15.02 -13.33
N SER A 313 12.83 14.16 -12.41
CA SER A 313 12.02 13.12 -11.75
C SER A 313 11.23 12.25 -12.72
N ARG A 314 11.89 11.78 -13.77
CA ARG A 314 11.32 10.88 -14.79
C ARG A 314 12.16 9.63 -14.96
N TYR A 315 11.59 8.62 -15.58
CA TYR A 315 12.32 7.40 -15.95
C TYR A 315 12.38 7.30 -17.44
N LYS A 316 13.51 6.82 -17.93
CA LYS A 316 13.77 6.63 -19.34
C LYS A 316 14.01 5.17 -19.64
N GLU A 317 13.47 4.67 -20.74
CA GLU A 317 13.58 3.26 -21.11
C GLU A 317 13.62 3.09 -22.64
N GLN A 318 14.37 2.11 -23.11
CA GLN A 318 14.30 1.61 -24.48
C GLN A 318 13.23 0.51 -24.57
N ALA A 319 12.07 0.86 -25.12
CA ALA A 319 10.95 -0.07 -25.23
C ALA A 319 10.96 -0.76 -26.59
N LYS A 320 10.94 -2.10 -26.58
CA LYS A 320 10.78 -2.92 -27.79
C LYS A 320 9.51 -2.59 -28.54
N GLU A 321 8.46 -2.23 -27.81
CA GLU A 321 7.15 -2.03 -28.38
C GLU A 321 6.25 -1.15 -27.51
N VAL A 322 5.62 -0.18 -28.17
CA VAL A 322 4.61 0.70 -27.58
C VAL A 322 3.40 0.81 -28.50
N SER A 323 2.26 1.18 -27.93
CA SER A 323 1.01 1.37 -28.66
C SER A 323 0.65 2.85 -28.66
N SER A 324 0.20 3.41 -29.79
CA SER A 324 -0.31 4.78 -29.82
C SER A 324 -1.83 4.82 -30.03
N LEU A 325 -2.48 5.83 -29.45
CA LEU A 325 -3.92 6.06 -29.51
C LEU A 325 -4.20 7.56 -29.73
N PRO A 326 -5.18 7.98 -30.55
CA PRO A 326 -5.52 9.39 -30.70
C PRO A 326 -5.81 10.06 -29.36
N LYS A 327 -5.31 11.29 -29.16
CA LYS A 327 -5.36 12.02 -27.89
C LYS A 327 -6.78 12.30 -27.42
N GLU A 328 -7.69 12.60 -28.34
CA GLU A 328 -9.11 12.80 -28.04
C GLU A 328 -9.75 11.53 -27.48
N THR A 329 -9.52 10.39 -28.15
CA THR A 329 -10.00 9.07 -27.73
C THR A 329 -9.39 8.67 -26.39
N TYR A 330 -8.08 8.87 -26.21
CA TYR A 330 -7.41 8.64 -24.91
C TYR A 330 -8.07 9.46 -23.80
N ASN A 331 -8.24 10.76 -24.00
CA ASN A 331 -8.84 11.64 -23.00
C ASN A 331 -10.28 11.23 -22.66
N HIS A 332 -11.05 10.83 -23.67
CA HIS A 332 -12.43 10.35 -23.47
C HIS A 332 -12.45 9.05 -22.66
N LEU A 333 -11.60 8.07 -22.98
CA LEU A 333 -11.48 6.83 -22.24
C LEU A 333 -11.01 7.05 -20.80
N TYR A 334 -9.94 7.83 -20.65
CA TYR A 334 -9.26 8.05 -19.38
C TYR A 334 -10.11 8.87 -18.40
N LYS A 335 -10.67 10.01 -18.83
CA LYS A 335 -11.48 10.87 -17.95
C LYS A 335 -12.75 10.18 -17.48
N ASN A 336 -13.38 9.39 -18.35
CA ASN A 336 -14.63 8.71 -18.05
C ASN A 336 -14.45 7.27 -17.54
N LYS A 337 -13.21 6.80 -17.36
CA LYS A 337 -12.84 5.43 -16.93
C LYS A 337 -13.56 4.34 -17.76
N ILE A 338 -13.77 4.56 -19.07
CA ILE A 338 -14.58 3.69 -19.94
C ILE A 338 -13.89 2.32 -20.11
N GLY A 339 -14.66 1.23 -19.96
CA GLY A 339 -14.12 -0.13 -20.04
C GLY A 339 -13.00 -0.42 -19.04
N GLY A 340 -12.96 0.30 -17.91
CA GLY A 340 -11.88 0.18 -16.93
C GLY A 340 -10.53 0.72 -17.41
N PHE A 341 -10.52 1.60 -18.43
CA PHE A 341 -9.29 2.19 -18.95
C PHE A 341 -8.60 3.07 -17.91
N ASN A 342 -7.43 2.63 -17.44
CA ASN A 342 -6.58 3.36 -16.50
C ASN A 342 -5.10 3.25 -16.92
N LEU A 343 -4.85 3.31 -18.22
CA LEU A 343 -3.49 3.30 -18.76
C LEU A 343 -2.96 4.72 -18.76
N SER A 344 -1.74 4.93 -18.26
CA SER A 344 -1.13 6.25 -18.28
C SER A 344 -0.45 6.51 -19.60
N ALA A 345 -0.57 7.76 -20.07
CA ALA A 345 0.20 8.30 -21.17
C ALA A 345 1.70 8.23 -20.87
N LEU A 346 2.46 7.84 -21.88
CA LEU A 346 3.92 7.88 -21.90
C LEU A 346 4.37 9.03 -22.79
N SER A 347 5.49 9.67 -22.43
CA SER A 347 6.15 10.63 -23.31
C SER A 347 7.16 9.90 -24.18
N SER A 348 7.23 10.24 -25.47
CA SER A 348 8.34 9.81 -26.33
C SER A 348 9.45 10.85 -26.26
N SER A 349 10.70 10.40 -26.19
CA SER A 349 11.86 11.29 -26.35
C SER A 349 12.05 11.71 -27.81
N ASP A 350 11.47 10.97 -28.76
CA ASP A 350 11.45 11.36 -30.17
C ASP A 350 10.53 12.58 -30.38
N SER A 351 11.17 13.69 -30.76
CA SER A 351 10.54 14.99 -30.99
C SER A 351 9.41 14.95 -32.02
N ILE A 352 9.46 14.03 -32.99
CA ILE A 352 8.45 13.89 -34.04
C ILE A 352 7.17 13.28 -33.47
N ILE A 353 7.30 12.28 -32.59
CA ILE A 353 6.15 11.60 -31.97
C ILE A 353 5.55 12.46 -30.84
N SER A 354 6.38 13.21 -30.12
CA SER A 354 5.94 14.13 -29.06
C SER A 354 5.02 15.27 -29.56
N LYS A 355 5.10 15.62 -30.85
CA LYS A 355 4.28 16.64 -31.52
C LYS A 355 3.04 16.08 -32.22
N SER A 356 2.80 14.77 -32.14
CA SER A 356 1.68 14.11 -32.82
C SER A 356 0.37 14.21 -32.02
N ASP A 357 -0.78 14.12 -32.70
CA ASP A 357 -2.12 14.03 -32.08
C ASP A 357 -2.39 12.69 -31.37
N PHE A 358 -1.33 11.92 -31.08
CA PHE A 358 -1.39 10.59 -30.50
C PHE A 358 -0.71 10.54 -29.12
N ILE A 359 -1.26 9.72 -28.25
CA ILE A 359 -0.71 9.38 -26.94
C ILE A 359 -0.08 8.00 -27.03
N ILE A 360 1.13 7.85 -26.47
CA ILE A 360 1.84 6.59 -26.39
C ILE A 360 1.45 5.88 -25.10
N LEU A 361 1.31 4.57 -25.19
CA LEU A 361 0.93 3.67 -24.11
C LEU A 361 1.84 2.45 -24.14
N ASP A 362 2.06 1.86 -22.97
CA ASP A 362 2.77 0.60 -22.86
C ASP A 362 1.96 -0.52 -23.54
N SER A 363 2.52 -1.18 -24.57
CA SER A 363 1.82 -2.22 -25.31
C SER A 363 1.41 -3.41 -24.44
N PHE A 364 2.26 -3.79 -23.49
CA PHE A 364 1.95 -4.89 -22.58
C PHE A 364 0.76 -4.55 -21.68
N GLU A 365 0.66 -3.29 -21.23
CA GLU A 365 -0.50 -2.82 -20.47
C GLU A 365 -1.77 -2.73 -21.32
N VAL A 366 -1.67 -2.31 -22.59
CA VAL A 366 -2.80 -2.32 -23.53
C VAL A 366 -3.34 -3.74 -23.72
N ASP A 367 -2.45 -4.72 -23.91
CA ASP A 367 -2.84 -6.11 -24.08
C ASP A 367 -3.46 -6.71 -22.82
N ARG A 368 -2.97 -6.33 -21.64
CA ARG A 368 -3.60 -6.71 -20.36
C ARG A 368 -4.97 -6.09 -20.21
N TRP A 369 -5.13 -4.80 -20.52
CA TRP A 369 -6.41 -4.11 -20.46
C TRP A 369 -7.46 -4.77 -21.37
N LYS A 370 -7.10 -5.14 -22.60
CA LYS A 370 -7.99 -5.84 -23.54
C LYS A 370 -8.49 -7.20 -23.03
N LYS A 371 -7.80 -7.81 -22.06
CA LYS A 371 -8.21 -9.10 -21.46
C LYS A 371 -9.17 -8.94 -20.28
N THR A 372 -9.34 -7.73 -19.76
CA THR A 372 -10.18 -7.45 -18.58
C THR A 372 -11.66 -7.71 -18.86
N SER A 373 -12.43 -8.05 -17.82
CA SER A 373 -13.89 -8.19 -17.92
C SER A 373 -14.57 -6.89 -18.33
N ASP A 374 -14.04 -5.75 -17.89
CA ASP A 374 -14.60 -4.42 -18.18
C ASP A 374 -14.45 -4.08 -19.67
N PHE A 375 -13.28 -4.38 -20.25
CA PHE A 375 -13.08 -4.22 -21.69
C PHE A 375 -13.96 -5.17 -22.49
N LYS A 376 -14.09 -6.45 -22.07
CA LYS A 376 -14.97 -7.41 -22.76
C LYS A 376 -16.41 -6.90 -22.83
N LYS A 377 -16.96 -6.44 -21.69
CA LYS A 377 -18.29 -5.82 -21.63
C LYS A 377 -18.38 -4.59 -22.54
N LEU A 378 -17.37 -3.71 -22.54
CA LEU A 378 -17.33 -2.56 -23.44
C LEU A 378 -17.36 -2.99 -24.90
N SER A 379 -16.54 -3.97 -25.28
CA SER A 379 -16.38 -4.45 -26.66
C SER A 379 -17.67 -5.05 -27.25
N GLU A 380 -18.59 -5.48 -26.39
CA GLU A 380 -19.88 -6.03 -26.78
C GLU A 380 -20.94 -4.94 -27.03
N THR A 381 -20.74 -3.71 -26.54
CA THR A 381 -21.70 -2.60 -26.69
C THR A 381 -21.83 -2.11 -28.14
N ASP A 382 -23.02 -1.67 -28.51
CA ASP A 382 -23.28 -1.09 -29.84
C ASP A 382 -22.48 0.21 -30.07
N GLU A 383 -22.31 1.02 -29.02
CA GLU A 383 -21.48 2.23 -29.05
C GLU A 383 -20.03 1.91 -29.44
N TYR A 384 -19.47 0.84 -28.86
CA TYR A 384 -18.14 0.39 -29.21
C TYR A 384 -18.08 -0.13 -30.64
N LYS A 385 -18.97 -1.04 -31.03
CA LYS A 385 -18.92 -1.67 -32.37
C LYS A 385 -19.11 -0.66 -33.49
N ASN A 386 -19.96 0.34 -33.29
CA ASN A 386 -20.34 1.29 -34.35
C ASN A 386 -19.42 2.52 -34.43
N THR A 387 -18.90 2.98 -33.28
CA THR A 387 -18.20 4.27 -33.18
C THR A 387 -16.83 4.12 -32.50
N LEU A 388 -16.81 3.79 -31.21
CA LEU A 388 -15.60 3.89 -30.39
C LEU A 388 -14.51 2.88 -30.81
N GLY A 389 -14.89 1.66 -31.20
CA GLY A 389 -13.98 0.61 -31.65
C GLY A 389 -13.25 0.95 -32.96
N LYS A 390 -13.83 1.80 -33.81
CA LYS A 390 -13.12 2.33 -35.00
C LYS A 390 -12.08 3.39 -34.61
N GLN A 391 -12.31 4.13 -33.52
CA GLN A 391 -11.40 5.15 -33.01
C GLN A 391 -10.29 4.55 -32.15
N ILE A 392 -10.54 3.43 -31.46
CA ILE A 392 -9.56 2.68 -30.68
C ILE A 392 -8.74 1.78 -31.62
N SER A 393 -8.04 2.41 -32.56
CA SER A 393 -7.03 1.74 -33.39
C SER A 393 -5.65 1.98 -32.78
N PHE A 394 -5.13 0.97 -32.10
CA PHE A 394 -3.77 1.04 -31.56
C PHE A 394 -2.75 0.78 -32.66
N LYS A 395 -1.88 1.76 -32.92
CA LYS A 395 -0.73 1.56 -33.78
C LYS A 395 0.45 1.11 -32.95
N LYS A 396 0.99 -0.05 -33.28
CA LYS A 396 2.19 -0.62 -32.66
C LYS A 396 3.43 0.05 -33.24
N ILE A 397 4.29 0.57 -32.38
CA ILE A 397 5.55 1.22 -32.72
C ILE A 397 6.66 0.42 -32.04
N GLN A 398 7.72 0.10 -32.78
CA GLN A 398 8.83 -0.73 -32.30
C GLN A 398 10.06 0.12 -32.00
N ASP A 399 10.87 -0.37 -31.05
CA ASP A 399 12.19 0.18 -30.69
C ASP A 399 12.15 1.70 -30.46
N VAL A 400 11.30 2.11 -29.51
CA VAL A 400 11.08 3.52 -29.16
C VAL A 400 11.65 3.79 -27.78
N GLU A 401 12.32 4.93 -27.68
CA GLU A 401 12.74 5.46 -26.40
C GLU A 401 11.60 6.26 -25.75
N ILE A 402 11.24 5.88 -24.54
CA ILE A 402 10.10 6.42 -23.82
C ILE A 402 10.50 6.93 -22.44
N GLU A 403 9.74 7.91 -22.00
CA GLU A 403 9.82 8.53 -20.70
C GLU A 403 8.53 8.27 -19.90
N TYR A 404 8.71 7.97 -18.63
CA TYR A 404 7.65 7.78 -17.65
C TYR A 404 7.68 8.88 -16.61
N GLU A 405 6.51 9.46 -16.34
CA GLU A 405 6.30 10.34 -15.20
C GLU A 405 6.36 9.56 -13.88
N LEU A 406 6.94 10.15 -12.84
CA LEU A 406 7.00 9.54 -11.51
C LEU A 406 5.61 9.15 -10.97
N SER A 407 4.59 9.95 -11.27
CA SER A 407 3.20 9.71 -10.85
C SER A 407 2.54 8.48 -11.51
N HIS A 408 3.11 7.96 -12.59
CA HIS A 408 2.75 6.68 -13.17
C HIS A 408 3.59 5.55 -12.56
N VAL A 409 4.89 5.77 -12.43
CA VAL A 409 5.84 4.78 -11.93
C VAL A 409 5.51 4.35 -10.50
N ASN A 410 5.24 5.31 -9.61
CA ASN A 410 4.91 5.00 -8.21
C ASN A 410 3.62 4.15 -8.06
N LYS A 411 2.70 4.26 -9.02
CA LYS A 411 1.45 3.51 -9.05
C LYS A 411 1.59 2.12 -9.65
N SER A 412 2.43 1.99 -10.68
CA SER A 412 2.43 0.78 -11.53
C SER A 412 3.62 -0.14 -11.31
N TRP A 413 4.74 0.36 -10.82
CA TRP A 413 6.00 -0.39 -10.65
C TRP A 413 6.17 -0.82 -9.20
N THR A 414 7.04 -1.78 -8.93
CA THR A 414 7.39 -2.19 -7.56
C THR A 414 8.51 -1.30 -7.01
N ASN A 415 8.50 -0.97 -5.71
CA ASN A 415 9.61 -0.25 -5.09
C ASN A 415 10.43 -1.17 -4.18
N SER A 416 11.69 -1.41 -4.55
CA SER A 416 12.53 -2.37 -3.81
C SER A 416 12.88 -1.93 -2.39
N ILE A 417 12.86 -0.63 -2.09
CA ILE A 417 13.09 -0.12 -0.72
C ILE A 417 11.87 -0.40 0.15
N TYR A 418 10.67 -0.14 -0.36
CA TYR A 418 9.43 -0.39 0.36
C TYR A 418 9.19 -1.87 0.64
N GLU A 419 9.41 -2.74 -0.35
CA GLU A 419 9.29 -4.18 -0.16
C GLU A 419 10.29 -4.68 0.90
N ARG A 420 11.52 -4.15 0.91
CA ARG A 420 12.52 -4.52 1.93
C ARG A 420 12.14 -4.05 3.32
N LEU A 421 11.60 -2.84 3.45
CA LEU A 421 11.14 -2.30 4.73
C LEU A 421 10.02 -3.14 5.34
N ILE A 422 9.04 -3.59 4.53
CA ILE A 422 7.93 -4.42 5.00
C ILE A 422 8.41 -5.84 5.36
N ASN A 423 9.36 -6.39 4.59
CA ASN A 423 9.84 -7.76 4.76
C ASN A 423 11.06 -7.90 5.70
N ASP A 424 11.37 -6.87 6.49
CA ASP A 424 12.52 -6.81 7.42
C ASP A 424 13.87 -7.17 6.77
N GLN A 425 14.08 -6.71 5.54
CA GLN A 425 15.30 -6.93 4.77
C GLN A 425 16.24 -5.71 4.86
N PRO A 426 17.57 -5.93 4.81
CA PRO A 426 18.55 -4.85 4.99
C PRO A 426 18.52 -3.85 3.83
N LEU A 427 18.64 -2.56 4.17
CA LEU A 427 18.77 -1.44 3.22
C LEU A 427 20.22 -0.94 3.06
N VAL A 428 21.14 -1.33 3.93
CA VAL A 428 22.53 -0.83 3.91
C VAL A 428 23.23 -0.99 2.56
N PRO A 429 23.10 -2.13 1.84
CA PRO A 429 23.69 -2.24 0.50
C PRO A 429 23.14 -1.20 -0.49
N TYR A 430 21.87 -0.80 -0.35
CA TYR A 430 21.25 0.21 -1.21
C TYR A 430 21.71 1.62 -0.84
N PHE A 431 21.84 1.91 0.46
CA PHE A 431 22.44 3.17 0.91
C PHE A 431 23.88 3.30 0.42
N LEU A 432 24.67 2.23 0.46
CA LEU A 432 26.04 2.23 -0.06
C LEU A 432 26.09 2.46 -1.57
N ARG A 433 25.31 1.68 -2.35
CA ARG A 433 25.22 1.85 -3.81
C ARG A 433 24.80 3.27 -4.20
N TRP A 434 23.87 3.87 -3.46
CA TRP A 434 23.42 5.25 -3.68
C TRP A 434 24.49 6.28 -3.31
N SER A 435 25.11 6.16 -2.13
CA SER A 435 26.10 7.12 -1.61
C SER A 435 27.36 7.20 -2.48
N ARG A 436 27.71 6.11 -3.18
CA ARG A 436 28.79 6.08 -4.18
C ARG A 436 28.59 7.10 -5.31
N LYS A 437 27.34 7.36 -5.69
CA LYS A 437 26.99 8.16 -6.87
C LYS A 437 26.38 9.51 -6.51
N HIS A 438 25.69 9.59 -5.38
CA HIS A 438 24.90 10.75 -4.99
C HIS A 438 25.25 11.18 -3.55
N PRO A 439 25.24 12.50 -3.26
CA PRO A 439 25.19 12.97 -1.89
C PRO A 439 23.98 12.34 -1.17
N PHE A 440 24.19 11.88 0.06
CA PHE A 440 23.12 11.27 0.85
C PHE A 440 23.32 11.58 2.33
N ASN A 441 22.27 12.09 2.97
CA ASN A 441 22.33 12.45 4.38
C ASN A 441 22.45 11.19 5.26
N PHE A 442 23.64 10.98 5.81
CA PHE A 442 23.95 9.82 6.67
C PHE A 442 23.10 9.79 7.95
N GLU A 443 22.48 10.89 8.35
CA GLU A 443 21.54 10.85 9.46
C GLU A 443 20.33 9.95 9.14
N ILE A 444 19.90 9.86 7.88
CA ILE A 444 18.87 8.89 7.45
C ILE A 444 19.35 7.46 7.74
N VAL A 445 20.60 7.15 7.38
CA VAL A 445 21.24 5.85 7.65
C VAL A 445 21.35 5.61 9.16
N SER A 446 21.73 6.64 9.92
CA SER A 446 21.84 6.57 11.38
C SER A 446 20.49 6.27 12.04
N ILE A 447 19.42 6.91 11.57
CA ILE A 447 18.04 6.67 12.05
C ILE A 447 17.59 5.26 11.66
N TYR A 448 17.88 4.80 10.45
CA TYR A 448 17.59 3.42 10.04
C TYR A 448 18.30 2.41 10.95
N GLN A 449 19.59 2.56 11.18
CA GLN A 449 20.37 1.65 12.02
C GLN A 449 19.88 1.64 13.47
N GLN A 450 19.52 2.79 14.03
CA GLN A 450 18.98 2.86 15.40
C GLN A 450 17.57 2.29 15.51
N ASN A 451 16.66 2.68 14.61
CA ASN A 451 15.24 2.35 14.75
C ASN A 451 14.88 0.96 14.20
N ILE A 452 15.47 0.57 13.06
CA ILE A 452 15.11 -0.67 12.36
C ILE A 452 15.98 -1.85 12.82
N ILE A 453 17.30 -1.62 12.86
CA ILE A 453 18.29 -2.64 13.20
C ILE A 453 18.53 -2.72 14.71
N GLY A 454 18.39 -1.61 15.45
CA GLY A 454 18.66 -1.55 16.89
C GLY A 454 20.14 -1.33 17.24
N MET A 455 20.90 -0.73 16.32
CA MET A 455 22.32 -0.42 16.53
C MET A 455 22.49 0.68 17.58
N LYS A 456 23.50 0.51 18.45
CA LYS A 456 23.89 1.50 19.46
C LYS A 456 24.37 2.80 18.80
N LYS A 457 24.01 3.94 19.40
CA LYS A 457 24.41 5.26 18.91
C LYS A 457 25.93 5.44 18.94
N GLU A 458 26.58 4.86 19.93
CA GLU A 458 28.03 4.85 20.13
C GLU A 458 28.75 4.19 18.94
N THR A 459 28.22 3.07 18.43
CA THR A 459 28.74 2.42 17.21
C THR A 459 28.69 3.34 16.01
N ILE A 460 27.56 4.02 15.80
CA ILE A 460 27.39 4.95 14.68
C ILE A 460 28.33 6.14 14.81
N ASN A 461 28.47 6.70 16.01
CA ASN A 461 29.40 7.79 16.29
C ASN A 461 30.84 7.36 16.00
N LYS A 462 31.21 6.13 16.39
CA LYS A 462 32.55 5.61 16.13
C LYS A 462 32.83 5.45 14.64
N ILE A 463 31.84 4.98 13.87
CA ILE A 463 31.95 4.88 12.42
C ILE A 463 32.16 6.26 11.78
N LYS A 464 31.42 7.28 12.22
CA LYS A 464 31.59 8.67 11.75
C LYS A 464 32.99 9.20 12.07
N GLU A 465 33.49 8.98 13.28
CA GLU A 465 34.85 9.36 13.70
C GLU A 465 35.91 8.70 12.80
N LEU A 466 35.77 7.41 12.54
CA LEU A 466 36.67 6.66 11.66
C LEU A 466 36.64 7.17 10.21
N ALA A 467 35.47 7.48 9.68
CA ALA A 467 35.34 8.03 8.34
C ALA A 467 36.04 9.38 8.21
N ALA A 468 35.77 10.32 9.14
CA ALA A 468 36.42 11.62 9.18
C ALA A 468 37.94 11.50 9.30
N PHE A 469 38.44 10.56 10.12
CA PHE A 469 39.86 10.26 10.22
C PHE A 469 40.42 9.75 8.90
N LEU A 470 39.74 8.83 8.21
CA LEU A 470 40.22 8.22 6.97
C LEU A 470 40.28 9.20 5.79
N VAL A 471 39.54 10.31 5.83
CA VAL A 471 39.58 11.35 4.77
C VAL A 471 40.38 12.60 5.16
N ARG A 472 40.88 12.69 6.40
CA ARG A 472 41.49 13.92 6.97
C ARG A 472 42.64 14.55 6.19
N GLU A 473 43.35 13.74 5.41
CA GLU A 473 44.53 14.17 4.66
C GLU A 473 44.16 14.80 3.30
N GLU A 474 42.88 14.70 2.89
CA GLU A 474 42.34 15.21 1.62
C GLU A 474 43.11 14.73 0.36
N ASP A 475 43.93 13.69 0.51
CA ASP A 475 44.65 13.02 -0.57
C ASP A 475 43.73 12.00 -1.25
N THR A 476 43.25 12.39 -2.44
CA THR A 476 42.35 11.60 -3.28
C THR A 476 42.89 10.20 -3.61
N ASP A 477 44.19 10.06 -3.89
CA ASP A 477 44.80 8.77 -4.24
C ASP A 477 44.86 7.84 -3.03
N LYS A 478 45.21 8.39 -1.87
CA LYS A 478 45.23 7.63 -0.61
C LYS A 478 43.83 7.19 -0.20
N ILE A 479 42.84 8.08 -0.32
CA ILE A 479 41.44 7.76 0.00
C ILE A 479 40.91 6.68 -0.97
N LYS A 480 41.20 6.79 -2.27
CA LYS A 480 40.85 5.77 -3.26
C LYS A 480 41.42 4.39 -2.90
N LYS A 481 42.69 4.31 -2.51
CA LYS A 481 43.32 3.04 -2.06
C LYS A 481 42.62 2.48 -0.81
N ARG A 482 42.25 3.34 0.14
CA ARG A 482 41.51 2.93 1.35
C ARG A 482 40.12 2.39 1.03
N ILE A 483 39.37 3.05 0.13
CA ILE A 483 38.06 2.57 -0.33
C ILE A 483 38.21 1.20 -1.01
N LYS A 484 39.15 1.05 -1.95
CA LYS A 484 39.38 -0.26 -2.62
C LYS A 484 39.77 -1.37 -1.64
N ALA A 485 40.56 -1.06 -0.61
CA ALA A 485 40.91 -2.01 0.44
C ALA A 485 39.71 -2.41 1.30
N LEU A 486 38.83 -1.46 1.61
CA LEU A 486 37.57 -1.72 2.30
C LEU A 486 36.63 -2.58 1.46
N ASP A 487 36.35 -2.20 0.20
CA ASP A 487 35.51 -2.97 -0.72
C ASP A 487 36.04 -4.41 -0.91
N GLY A 488 37.37 -4.55 -1.03
CA GLY A 488 38.04 -5.85 -1.16
C GLY A 488 38.02 -6.71 0.11
N SER A 489 37.56 -6.18 1.25
CA SER A 489 37.50 -6.92 2.52
C SER A 489 36.33 -7.89 2.53
N LYS A 490 36.62 -9.17 2.24
CA LYS A 490 35.62 -10.26 2.14
C LYS A 490 35.34 -11.03 3.45
N ASN A 491 36.02 -10.70 4.54
CA ASN A 491 35.82 -11.31 5.86
C ASN A 491 36.27 -10.38 7.00
N ALA A 492 35.88 -10.72 8.23
CA ALA A 492 36.22 -9.94 9.43
C ALA A 492 37.73 -9.76 9.62
N SER A 493 38.54 -10.76 9.29
CA SER A 493 40.01 -10.69 9.40
C SER A 493 40.61 -9.66 8.42
N ALA A 494 40.08 -9.58 7.19
CA ALA A 494 40.47 -8.56 6.23
C ALA A 494 40.13 -7.15 6.73
N LEU A 495 38.90 -6.93 7.23
CA LEU A 495 38.50 -5.65 7.81
C LEU A 495 39.37 -5.27 9.03
N ARG A 496 39.66 -6.22 9.92
CA ARG A 496 40.55 -6.00 11.07
C ARG A 496 41.96 -5.57 10.62
N ARG A 497 42.52 -6.23 9.60
CA ARG A 497 43.83 -5.88 9.04
C ARG A 497 43.83 -4.47 8.44
N PHE A 498 42.76 -4.08 7.76
CA PHE A 498 42.58 -2.72 7.28
C PHE A 498 42.61 -1.72 8.44
N LEU A 499 41.83 -1.92 9.50
CA LEU A 499 41.81 -1.02 10.66
C LEU A 499 43.18 -0.93 11.35
N LEU A 500 43.92 -2.04 11.49
CA LEU A 500 45.26 -2.02 12.09
C LEU A 500 46.23 -1.18 11.26
N LYS A 501 46.21 -1.33 9.92
CA LYS A 501 47.17 -0.71 9.02
C LYS A 501 46.82 0.76 8.69
N ASP A 502 45.59 1.00 8.27
CA ASP A 502 45.17 2.27 7.67
C ASP A 502 44.56 3.24 8.68
N VAL A 503 44.18 2.75 9.87
CA VAL A 503 43.66 3.54 10.98
C VAL A 503 44.67 3.62 12.13
N ILE A 504 44.96 2.50 12.81
CA ILE A 504 45.74 2.51 14.05
C ILE A 504 47.20 2.90 13.80
N ALA A 505 47.89 2.24 12.86
CA ALA A 505 49.28 2.57 12.54
C ALA A 505 49.41 4.01 11.99
N ALA A 506 48.44 4.46 11.17
CA ALA A 506 48.43 5.83 10.67
C ALA A 506 48.22 6.87 11.79
N ASN A 507 47.41 6.57 12.80
CA ASN A 507 47.21 7.44 13.97
C ASN A 507 48.48 7.56 14.81
N TYR A 508 49.19 6.44 14.99
CA TYR A 508 50.46 6.40 15.71
C TYR A 508 51.56 7.20 14.99
N VAL A 509 51.67 7.04 13.66
CA VAL A 509 52.64 7.80 12.84
C VAL A 509 52.32 9.31 12.85
N ALA A 510 51.07 9.69 13.01
CA ALA A 510 50.67 11.09 13.14
C ALA A 510 50.93 11.69 14.55
N GLU A 511 51.53 10.92 15.46
CA GLU A 511 51.86 11.34 16.84
C GLU A 511 50.65 11.88 17.63
N ASN A 512 49.45 11.36 17.35
CA ASN A 512 48.25 11.73 18.11
C ASN A 512 48.29 11.14 19.52
N ASP A 513 48.05 11.98 20.54
CA ASP A 513 48.09 11.59 21.95
C ASP A 513 47.04 10.51 22.31
N ASN A 514 45.87 10.54 21.65
CA ASN A 514 44.77 9.64 21.94
C ASN A 514 44.64 8.53 20.88
N PRO A 515 44.29 7.29 21.28
CA PRO A 515 44.03 6.22 20.34
C PRO A 515 42.73 6.49 19.57
N ILE A 516 42.79 6.41 18.24
CA ILE A 516 41.62 6.50 17.38
C ILE A 516 40.66 5.30 17.54
N ILE A 517 41.14 4.15 18.01
CA ILE A 517 40.33 2.97 18.37
C ILE A 517 40.87 2.45 19.70
N SER A 518 40.06 2.53 20.75
CA SER A 518 40.37 1.87 22.02
C SER A 518 40.00 0.38 21.99
N LEU A 519 40.48 -0.40 22.96
CA LEU A 519 40.06 -1.81 23.11
C LEU A 519 38.55 -1.91 23.36
N GLU A 520 38.00 -0.96 24.13
CA GLU A 520 36.58 -0.89 24.41
C GLU A 520 35.78 -0.60 23.13
N ASP A 521 36.22 0.35 22.30
CA ASP A 521 35.59 0.63 21.01
C ASP A 521 35.58 -0.60 20.10
N TYR A 522 36.71 -1.30 20.05
CA TYR A 522 36.87 -2.48 19.21
C TYR A 522 35.90 -3.59 19.63
N LEU A 523 35.84 -3.91 20.93
CA LEU A 523 35.02 -5.01 21.45
C LEU A 523 33.54 -4.67 21.53
N ASN A 524 33.19 -3.44 21.93
CA ASN A 524 31.80 -3.09 22.23
C ASN A 524 31.06 -2.47 21.05
N TYR A 525 31.76 -1.89 20.08
CA TYR A 525 31.15 -1.09 19.02
C TYR A 525 31.46 -1.58 17.61
N LEU A 526 32.73 -1.89 17.29
CA LEU A 526 33.13 -2.27 15.93
C LEU A 526 33.02 -3.78 15.67
N PHE A 527 33.33 -4.62 16.67
CA PHE A 527 33.20 -6.07 16.57
C PHE A 527 32.55 -6.69 17.83
N PRO A 528 31.33 -6.29 18.22
CA PRO A 528 30.61 -6.98 19.28
C PRO A 528 30.31 -8.43 18.89
N ASP A 529 30.23 -9.31 19.89
CA ASP A 529 29.84 -10.71 19.70
C ASP A 529 28.50 -10.80 18.95
N GLY A 530 28.46 -11.59 17.87
CA GLY A 530 27.29 -11.74 16.99
C GLY A 530 27.08 -10.63 15.96
N SER A 531 27.93 -9.60 15.91
CA SER A 531 27.81 -8.50 14.94
C SER A 531 28.29 -8.87 13.54
N TYR A 532 27.54 -8.44 12.53
CA TYR A 532 27.89 -8.66 11.14
C TYR A 532 28.97 -7.66 10.69
N TRP A 533 30.23 -8.12 10.61
CA TRP A 533 31.38 -7.29 10.22
C TRP A 533 31.20 -6.56 8.88
N ALA A 534 30.45 -7.14 7.95
CA ALA A 534 30.18 -6.52 6.65
C ALA A 534 29.23 -5.31 6.79
N GLU A 535 28.33 -5.32 7.79
CA GLU A 535 27.52 -4.14 8.12
C GLU A 535 28.41 -2.96 8.52
N ILE A 536 29.39 -3.20 9.40
CA ILE A 536 30.32 -2.17 9.88
C ILE A 536 31.19 -1.64 8.73
N ARG A 537 31.67 -2.54 7.86
CA ARG A 537 32.40 -2.16 6.64
C ARG A 537 31.54 -1.26 5.75
N ASP A 538 30.31 -1.67 5.46
CA ASP A 538 29.44 -0.95 4.53
C ASP A 538 29.01 0.41 5.09
N LEU A 539 28.71 0.49 6.39
CA LEU A 539 28.44 1.77 7.07
C LEU A 539 29.66 2.69 7.07
N LEU A 540 30.86 2.16 7.28
CA LEU A 540 32.10 2.93 7.20
C LEU A 540 32.31 3.47 5.78
N LEU A 541 32.05 2.66 4.76
CA LEU A 541 32.08 3.12 3.36
C LEU A 541 31.05 4.22 3.11
N ILE A 542 29.80 4.05 3.54
CA ILE A 542 28.75 5.08 3.41
C ILE A 542 29.22 6.39 4.08
N ALA A 543 29.76 6.33 5.30
CA ALA A 543 30.26 7.49 6.02
C ALA A 543 31.45 8.16 5.31
N ILE A 544 32.37 7.38 4.72
CA ILE A 544 33.47 7.92 3.91
C ILE A 544 32.92 8.64 2.67
N TYR A 545 31.96 8.05 1.96
CA TYR A 545 31.35 8.71 0.79
C TYR A 545 30.63 10.00 1.18
N GLN A 546 29.94 10.04 2.32
CA GLN A 546 29.35 11.26 2.84
C GLN A 546 30.41 12.35 3.05
N GLU A 547 31.48 12.06 3.77
CA GLU A 547 32.59 13.00 4.01
C GLU A 547 33.19 13.52 2.70
N LEU A 548 33.34 12.64 1.70
CA LEU A 548 33.85 13.01 0.38
C LEU A 548 32.92 13.98 -0.37
N HIS A 549 31.60 13.76 -0.31
CA HIS A 549 30.62 14.69 -0.91
C HIS A 549 30.60 16.04 -0.17
N GLU A 550 30.59 16.02 1.16
CA GLU A 550 30.52 17.23 2.00
C GLU A 550 31.77 18.11 1.86
N ARG A 551 32.95 17.49 1.72
CA ARG A 551 34.23 18.18 1.49
C ARG A 551 34.53 18.45 0.01
N LYS A 552 33.63 18.07 -0.91
CA LYS A 552 33.80 18.20 -2.37
C LYS A 552 35.08 17.53 -2.92
N LEU A 553 35.45 16.38 -2.37
CA LEU A 553 36.64 15.62 -2.73
C LEU A 553 36.38 14.57 -3.82
N ILE A 554 35.15 14.44 -4.30
CA ILE A 554 34.79 13.50 -5.38
C ILE A 554 34.97 14.19 -6.74
N SER A 555 36.04 13.84 -7.45
CA SER A 555 36.22 14.22 -8.86
C SER A 555 35.42 13.31 -9.79
N GLU A 556 35.12 13.79 -11.00
CA GLU A 556 34.38 13.02 -12.02
C GLU A 556 35.14 11.75 -12.45
N GLU A 557 36.48 11.80 -12.44
CA GLU A 557 37.37 10.66 -12.70
C GLU A 557 37.23 9.58 -11.60
N LEU A 558 37.13 9.99 -10.34
CA LEU A 558 36.92 9.08 -9.21
C LEU A 558 35.58 8.36 -9.30
N LYS A 559 34.52 9.05 -9.78
CA LYS A 559 33.20 8.44 -10.00
C LYS A 559 33.28 7.34 -11.04
N ILE A 560 33.87 7.61 -12.20
CA ILE A 560 33.95 6.67 -13.33
C ILE A 560 34.71 5.39 -12.96
N GLU A 561 35.84 5.50 -12.25
CA GLU A 561 36.64 4.33 -11.86
C GLU A 561 36.02 3.53 -10.70
N LEU A 562 35.24 4.16 -9.82
CA LEU A 562 34.47 3.45 -8.80
C LEU A 562 33.25 2.75 -9.41
N GLU A 563 32.70 3.28 -10.51
CA GLU A 563 31.58 2.67 -11.24
C GLU A 563 31.98 1.38 -11.96
N SER A 564 33.14 1.35 -12.64
CA SER A 564 33.62 0.16 -13.38
C SER A 564 33.85 -1.06 -12.48
N ASP A 565 34.21 -0.84 -11.22
CA ASP A 565 34.43 -1.92 -10.26
C ASP A 565 33.10 -2.49 -9.70
N THR A 566 32.00 -1.73 -9.77
CA THR A 566 30.68 -2.11 -9.23
C THR A 566 29.74 -2.82 -10.21
N GLU A 567 29.84 -2.56 -11.52
CA GLU A 567 29.02 -3.27 -12.52
C GLU A 567 29.29 -4.78 -12.57
N ASN A 568 30.49 -5.21 -12.16
CA ASN A 568 30.87 -6.63 -12.09
C ASN A 568 30.17 -7.40 -10.95
N GLU A 569 29.61 -6.73 -9.94
CA GLU A 569 28.78 -7.38 -8.91
C GLU A 569 27.34 -7.60 -9.39
N VAL A 570 26.88 -6.84 -10.38
CA VAL A 570 25.49 -6.87 -10.90
C VAL A 570 25.17 -8.16 -11.68
N ILE A 571 26.19 -8.90 -12.12
CA ILE A 571 26.01 -10.11 -12.93
C ILE A 571 25.70 -11.36 -12.06
N ASN A 572 25.89 -11.28 -10.74
CA ASN A 572 25.78 -12.44 -9.83
C ASN A 572 24.65 -12.37 -8.77
N GLU A 573 23.72 -11.40 -8.87
CA GLU A 573 22.41 -11.40 -8.17
C GLU A 573 21.29 -11.69 -9.18
#